data_AF-A0A9W8RGD8-F1
#
_entry.id   AF-A0A9W8RGD8-F1
#
_cell.length_a   1.000
_cell.length_b   1.000
_cell.length_c   1.000
_cell.angle_alpha   90.00
_cell.angle_beta   90.00
_cell.angle_gamma   90.00
#
_symmetry.space_group_name_H-M   'P 1'
#
loop_
_entity.id
_entity.type
_entity.pdbx_description
1 polymer ?
#
loop_
_entity_poly.entity_id
_entity_poly.type
_entity_poly.pdbx_seq_one_letter_code
_entity_poly.pdbx_strand_id
1 'polypeptide(L)'
;MTHDYNYLAHAALGLGASHLSQNGNVNYNAQALQHRVTAINLINQQIADTSHKSIADRDALFAALVCIAAQSCLMPHGMTEYLVMSRGATLVSTSMMPEYHRSVFRSWTPDAHIDDIRDIITDQPKDMKIIEGFKASALALEPRCRTECEKIYCESMLKAISWLPTSSLEGK
;
A
#
# COMPACT_ATOMS: atom_id res chain seq x y z
N MET A 1 -17.81 7.31 8.38
CA MET A 1 -17.10 7.63 7.11
C MET A 1 -17.95 7.29 5.90
N THR A 2 -18.08 6.05 5.42
CA THR A 2 -18.86 5.79 4.18
C THR A 2 -20.33 6.23 4.27
N HIS A 3 -20.98 6.09 5.42
CA HIS A 3 -22.37 6.53 5.61
C HIS A 3 -22.56 8.06 5.56
N ASP A 4 -21.50 8.83 5.83
CA ASP A 4 -21.52 10.29 5.82
C ASP A 4 -21.14 10.87 4.45
N TYR A 5 -20.52 10.05 3.59
CA TYR A 5 -19.91 10.48 2.33
C TYR A 5 -20.40 9.61 1.17
N ASN A 6 -21.50 10.03 0.54
CA ASN A 6 -22.13 9.28 -0.57
C ASN A 6 -21.16 8.94 -1.71
N TYR A 7 -20.26 9.86 -2.08
CA TYR A 7 -19.26 9.59 -3.13
C TYR A 7 -18.31 8.45 -2.73
N LEU A 8 -17.89 8.41 -1.46
CA LEU A 8 -17.03 7.35 -0.91
C LEU A 8 -17.78 6.03 -0.80
N ALA A 9 -19.06 6.05 -0.40
CA ALA A 9 -19.90 4.86 -0.38
C ALA A 9 -20.02 4.24 -1.79
N HIS A 10 -20.33 5.05 -2.80
CA HIS A 10 -20.40 4.58 -4.18
C HIS A 10 -19.04 4.07 -4.68
N ALA A 11 -17.92 4.75 -4.39
CA ALA A 11 -16.60 4.28 -4.79
C ALA A 11 -16.26 2.92 -4.16
N ALA A 12 -16.52 2.75 -2.86
CA ALA A 12 -16.27 1.51 -2.13
C ALA A 12 -17.16 0.36 -2.62
N LEU A 13 -18.46 0.61 -2.86
CA LEU A 13 -19.39 -0.39 -3.40
C LEU A 13 -19.01 -0.79 -4.83
N GLY A 14 -18.59 0.16 -5.67
CA GLY A 14 -18.09 -0.11 -7.01
C GLY A 14 -16.88 -1.04 -7.00
N LEU A 15 -15.88 -0.72 -6.17
CA LEU A 15 -14.69 -1.54 -5.99
C LEU A 15 -15.03 -2.95 -5.48
N GLY A 16 -15.87 -3.05 -4.44
CA GLY A 16 -16.31 -4.33 -3.88
C GLY A 16 -17.06 -5.19 -4.90
N ALA A 17 -17.97 -4.59 -5.67
CA ALA A 17 -18.71 -5.28 -6.72
C ALA A 17 -17.77 -5.76 -7.85
N SER A 18 -16.78 -4.97 -8.25
CA SER A 18 -15.75 -5.40 -9.22
C SER A 18 -14.94 -6.59 -8.67
N HIS A 19 -14.49 -6.51 -7.41
CA HIS A 19 -13.72 -7.58 -6.79
C HIS A 19 -14.50 -8.90 -6.70
N LEU A 20 -15.78 -8.84 -6.27
CA LEU A 20 -16.66 -10.00 -6.21
C LEU A 20 -16.98 -10.56 -7.60
N SER A 21 -17.08 -9.72 -8.62
CA SER A 21 -17.31 -10.17 -10.01
C SER A 21 -16.13 -10.91 -10.60
N GLN A 22 -14.90 -10.54 -10.19
CA GLN A 22 -13.68 -11.16 -10.69
C GLN A 22 -13.26 -12.41 -9.89
N ASN A 23 -13.51 -12.42 -8.58
CA ASN A 23 -13.00 -13.45 -7.67
C ASN A 23 -14.10 -14.34 -7.07
N GLY A 24 -15.37 -14.06 -7.34
CA GLY A 24 -16.52 -14.81 -6.85
C GLY A 24 -17.34 -15.46 -7.96
N ASN A 25 -18.39 -16.19 -7.56
CA ASN A 25 -19.33 -16.87 -8.47
C ASN A 25 -20.57 -16.01 -8.78
N VAL A 26 -20.41 -14.69 -8.85
CA VAL A 26 -21.49 -13.71 -9.06
C VAL A 26 -21.06 -12.68 -10.09
N ASN A 27 -22.00 -12.08 -10.82
CA ASN A 27 -21.71 -11.03 -11.81
C ASN A 27 -22.39 -9.73 -11.40
N TYR A 28 -21.60 -8.79 -10.87
CA TYR A 28 -22.01 -7.44 -10.50
C TYR A 28 -21.36 -6.36 -11.37
N ASN A 29 -20.88 -6.70 -12.57
CA ASN A 29 -20.13 -5.76 -13.41
C ASN A 29 -20.93 -4.50 -13.76
N ALA A 30 -22.24 -4.64 -14.03
CA ALA A 30 -23.12 -3.51 -14.32
C ALA A 30 -23.27 -2.58 -13.11
N GLN A 31 -23.50 -3.15 -11.93
CA GLN A 31 -23.62 -2.44 -10.67
C GLN A 31 -22.30 -1.75 -10.29
N ALA A 32 -21.18 -2.44 -10.49
CA ALA A 32 -19.85 -1.90 -10.23
C ALA A 32 -19.57 -0.64 -11.07
N LEU A 33 -19.91 -0.68 -12.36
CA LEU A 33 -19.80 0.46 -13.27
C LEU A 33 -20.79 1.58 -12.92
N GLN A 34 -22.02 1.24 -12.55
CA GLN A 34 -23.01 2.24 -12.13
C GLN A 34 -22.53 3.00 -10.88
N HIS A 35 -22.07 2.28 -9.86
CA HIS A 35 -21.50 2.87 -8.66
C HIS A 35 -20.27 3.73 -8.97
N ARG A 36 -19.39 3.27 -9.88
CA ARG A 36 -18.21 4.03 -10.32
C ARG A 36 -18.60 5.37 -10.95
N VAL A 37 -19.54 5.37 -11.91
CA VAL A 37 -20.01 6.59 -12.59
C VAL A 37 -20.62 7.56 -11.58
N THR A 38 -21.48 7.07 -10.68
CA THR A 38 -22.06 7.91 -9.62
C THR A 38 -20.99 8.50 -8.72
N ALA A 39 -19.99 7.70 -8.30
CA ALA A 39 -18.88 8.19 -7.48
C ALA A 39 -18.09 9.31 -8.18
N ILE A 40 -17.70 9.11 -9.44
CA ILE A 40 -16.95 10.11 -10.23
C ILE A 40 -17.72 11.42 -10.33
N ASN A 41 -19.02 11.36 -10.63
CA ASN A 41 -19.84 12.56 -10.74
C ASN A 41 -19.91 13.34 -9.41
N LEU A 42 -20.12 12.64 -8.30
CA LEU A 42 -20.16 13.27 -6.98
C LEU A 42 -18.78 13.81 -6.57
N ILE A 43 -17.68 13.11 -6.87
CA ILE A 43 -16.31 13.57 -6.64
C ILE A 43 -16.03 14.85 -7.41
N ASN A 44 -16.41 14.92 -8.69
CA ASN A 44 -16.21 16.11 -9.51
C ASN A 44 -16.94 17.33 -8.92
N GLN A 45 -18.14 17.14 -8.37
CA GLN A 45 -18.86 18.20 -7.65
C GLN A 45 -18.10 18.65 -6.40
N GLN A 46 -17.54 17.70 -5.64
CA GLN A 46 -16.76 18.02 -4.45
C GLN A 46 -15.43 18.72 -4.77
N ILE A 47 -14.77 18.37 -5.88
CA ILE A 47 -13.52 19.03 -6.31
C ILE A 47 -13.80 20.45 -6.80
N ALA A 48 -14.93 20.67 -7.50
CA ALA A 48 -15.32 21.99 -7.97
C ALA A 48 -15.63 22.96 -6.82
N ASP A 49 -16.17 22.46 -5.71
CA ASP A 49 -16.39 23.24 -4.49
C ASP A 49 -15.20 23.13 -3.54
N THR A 50 -14.22 24.01 -3.69
CA THR A 50 -13.03 24.04 -2.83
C THR A 50 -13.23 24.79 -1.50
N SER A 51 -14.43 25.34 -1.27
CA SER A 51 -14.70 26.15 -0.09
C SER A 51 -15.02 25.29 1.15
N HIS A 52 -14.42 25.64 2.29
CA HIS A 52 -14.75 25.11 3.63
C HIS A 52 -14.76 23.59 3.85
N LYS A 53 -13.90 22.81 3.17
CA LYS A 53 -13.76 21.37 3.49
C LYS A 53 -12.95 21.12 4.76
N SER A 54 -13.51 20.33 5.67
CA SER A 54 -12.78 19.81 6.84
C SER A 54 -11.71 18.79 6.41
N ILE A 55 -10.83 18.41 7.34
CA ILE A 55 -9.84 17.34 7.11
C ILE A 55 -10.55 16.02 6.79
N ALA A 56 -11.64 15.70 7.48
CA ALA A 56 -12.41 14.48 7.24
C ALA A 56 -13.02 14.44 5.83
N ASP A 57 -13.50 15.58 5.31
CA ASP A 57 -14.04 15.65 3.95
C ASP A 57 -12.97 15.43 2.89
N ARG A 58 -11.76 15.97 3.14
CA ARG A 58 -10.60 15.78 2.25
C ARG A 58 -10.10 14.34 2.28
N ASP A 59 -10.04 13.74 3.46
CA ASP A 59 -9.67 12.33 3.65
C ASP A 59 -10.67 11.41 2.95
N ALA A 60 -11.98 11.67 3.10
CA ALA A 60 -13.01 10.90 2.42
C ALA A 60 -12.90 11.04 0.89
N LEU A 61 -12.63 12.25 0.38
CA LEU A 61 -12.46 12.50 -1.05
C LEU A 61 -11.24 11.75 -1.62
N PHE A 62 -10.11 11.80 -0.89
CA PHE A 62 -8.90 11.08 -1.25
C PHE A 62 -9.12 9.56 -1.21
N ALA A 63 -9.78 9.05 -0.16
CA ALA A 63 -10.15 7.63 -0.06
C ALA A 63 -10.99 7.17 -1.25
N ALA A 64 -11.96 7.98 -1.69
CA ALA A 64 -12.81 7.64 -2.82
C ALA A 64 -12.03 7.56 -4.14
N LEU A 65 -11.08 8.48 -4.36
CA LEU A 65 -10.17 8.43 -5.52
C LEU A 65 -9.27 7.19 -5.50
N VAL A 66 -8.77 6.81 -4.33
CA VAL A 66 -7.99 5.57 -4.15
C VAL A 66 -8.85 4.34 -4.49
N CYS A 67 -10.11 4.28 -4.03
CA CYS A 67 -11.03 3.19 -4.41
C CYS A 67 -11.25 3.12 -5.93
N ILE A 68 -11.43 4.25 -6.60
CA ILE A 68 -11.62 4.30 -8.05
C ILE A 68 -10.36 3.88 -8.80
N ALA A 69 -9.18 4.31 -8.35
CA ALA A 69 -7.91 3.89 -8.91
C ALA A 69 -7.73 2.37 -8.76
N ALA A 70 -7.95 1.84 -7.56
CA ALA A 70 -7.87 0.40 -7.29
C ALA A 70 -8.88 -0.40 -8.14
N GLN A 71 -10.09 0.12 -8.35
CA GLN A 71 -11.08 -0.53 -9.19
C GLN A 71 -10.64 -0.60 -10.67
N SER A 72 -9.88 0.38 -11.16
CA SER A 72 -9.31 0.33 -12.52
C SER A 72 -8.43 -0.92 -12.71
N CYS A 73 -7.73 -1.40 -11.68
CA CYS A 73 -6.92 -2.62 -11.75
C CYS A 73 -7.75 -3.90 -11.96
N LEU A 74 -9.06 -3.83 -11.70
CA LEU A 74 -10.01 -4.94 -11.86
C LEU A 74 -10.81 -4.84 -13.17
N MET A 75 -10.51 -3.85 -14.02
CA MET A 75 -11.20 -3.62 -15.29
C MET A 75 -10.34 -4.07 -16.49
N PRO A 76 -10.96 -4.60 -17.56
CA PRO A 76 -10.22 -4.93 -18.78
C PRO A 76 -9.53 -3.69 -19.37
N HIS A 77 -8.22 -3.78 -19.62
CA HIS A 77 -7.38 -2.66 -20.10
C HIS A 77 -7.31 -1.45 -19.15
N GLY A 78 -7.60 -1.64 -17.86
CA GLY A 78 -7.69 -0.55 -16.88
C GLY A 78 -6.37 0.13 -16.50
N MET A 79 -5.22 -0.28 -17.05
CA MET A 79 -3.92 0.36 -16.80
C MET A 79 -3.88 1.83 -17.22
N THR A 80 -4.43 2.15 -18.40
CA THR A 80 -4.51 3.55 -18.86
C THR A 80 -5.36 4.38 -17.91
N GLU A 81 -6.49 3.81 -17.48
CA GLU A 81 -7.42 4.48 -16.55
C GLU A 81 -6.81 4.62 -15.15
N TYR A 82 -6.05 3.64 -14.68
CA TYR A 82 -5.29 3.69 -13.44
C TYR A 82 -4.28 4.85 -13.43
N LEU A 83 -3.54 5.04 -14.53
CA LEU A 83 -2.56 6.13 -14.64
C LEU A 83 -3.22 7.52 -14.63
N VAL A 84 -4.35 7.65 -15.32
CA VAL A 84 -5.14 8.90 -15.31
C VAL A 84 -5.69 9.19 -13.90
N MET A 85 -6.26 8.17 -13.25
CA MET A 85 -6.82 8.34 -11.90
C MET A 85 -5.75 8.62 -10.85
N SER A 86 -4.59 7.98 -10.95
CA SER A 86 -3.45 8.21 -10.06
C SER A 86 -2.98 9.67 -10.12
N ARG A 87 -2.92 10.26 -11.32
CA ARG A 87 -2.62 11.69 -11.50
C ARG A 87 -3.67 12.58 -10.84
N GLY A 88 -4.95 12.23 -10.96
CA GLY A 88 -6.04 12.92 -10.27
C GLY A 88 -5.90 12.87 -8.75
N ALA A 89 -5.56 11.69 -8.20
CA ALA A 89 -5.31 11.51 -6.78
C ALA A 89 -4.09 12.33 -6.30
N THR A 90 -3.01 12.39 -7.07
CA THR A 90 -1.86 13.27 -6.77
C THR A 90 -2.29 14.72 -6.70
N LEU A 91 -3.06 15.22 -7.67
CA LEU A 91 -3.51 16.61 -7.69
C LEU A 91 -4.38 16.96 -6.48
N VAL A 92 -5.27 16.05 -6.06
CA VAL A 92 -6.05 16.22 -4.83
C VAL A 92 -5.17 16.18 -3.60
N SER A 93 -4.21 15.25 -3.52
CA SER A 93 -3.26 15.17 -2.41
C SER A 93 -2.42 16.45 -2.28
N THR A 94 -1.94 17.03 -3.39
CA THR A 94 -1.08 18.22 -3.36
C THR A 94 -1.87 19.50 -3.14
N SER A 95 -3.06 19.61 -3.73
CA SER A 95 -3.82 20.88 -3.75
C SER A 95 -4.88 20.97 -2.65
N MET A 96 -5.37 19.84 -2.14
CA MET A 96 -6.50 19.80 -1.20
C MET A 96 -6.13 19.28 0.19
N MET A 97 -4.90 18.83 0.43
CA MET A 97 -4.47 18.32 1.74
C MET A 97 -3.27 19.08 2.34
N PRO A 98 -3.38 20.41 2.59
CA PRO A 98 -2.28 21.21 3.15
C PRO A 98 -1.90 20.79 4.58
N GLU A 99 -2.79 20.13 5.32
CA GLU A 99 -2.56 19.63 6.68
C GLU A 99 -2.40 18.10 6.71
N TYR A 100 -1.60 17.56 5.79
CA TYR A 100 -1.44 16.12 5.60
C TYR A 100 -1.03 15.37 6.89
N HIS A 101 -0.26 16.01 7.78
CA HIS A 101 0.13 15.45 9.08
C HIS A 101 -1.06 15.12 10.01
N ARG A 102 -2.22 15.77 9.80
CA ARG A 102 -3.46 15.53 10.57
C ARG A 102 -4.41 14.55 9.88
N SER A 103 -4.13 14.20 8.62
CA SER A 103 -4.91 13.25 7.84
C SER A 103 -4.78 11.83 8.38
N VAL A 104 -5.80 11.00 8.14
CA VAL A 104 -5.68 9.53 8.30
C VAL A 104 -4.64 8.93 7.36
N PHE A 105 -4.30 9.61 6.26
CA PHE A 105 -3.31 9.20 5.28
C PHE A 105 -1.91 9.72 5.57
N ARG A 106 -1.64 10.32 6.75
CA ARG A 106 -0.37 11.00 7.05
C ARG A 106 0.92 10.23 6.75
N SER A 107 0.89 8.89 6.74
CA SER A 107 2.04 8.04 6.41
C SER A 107 2.26 7.81 4.92
N TRP A 108 1.36 8.27 4.05
CA TRP A 108 1.43 8.08 2.60
C TRP A 108 2.18 9.24 1.90
N THR A 109 2.92 10.06 2.64
CA THR A 109 3.81 11.09 2.07
C THR A 109 5.19 10.51 1.76
N PRO A 110 5.92 11.14 0.82
CA PRO A 110 7.33 10.83 0.63
C PRO A 110 8.15 10.98 1.91
N ASP A 111 7.90 12.03 2.70
CA ASP A 111 8.64 12.29 3.93
C ASP A 111 8.38 11.21 4.98
N ALA A 112 7.13 10.82 5.20
CA ALA A 112 6.78 9.74 6.12
C ALA A 112 7.35 8.40 5.66
N HIS A 113 7.36 8.14 4.35
CA HIS A 113 8.01 6.95 3.80
C HIS A 113 9.52 6.94 4.03
N ILE A 114 10.18 8.09 3.88
CA ILE A 114 11.61 8.25 4.19
C ILE A 114 11.87 8.03 5.68
N ASP A 115 11.00 8.55 6.55
CA ASP A 115 11.11 8.37 8.00
C ASP A 115 10.90 6.90 8.40
N ASP A 116 9.89 6.23 7.83
CA ASP A 116 9.65 4.78 8.03
C ASP A 116 10.86 3.94 7.57
N ILE A 117 11.42 4.25 6.39
CA ILE A 117 12.64 3.60 5.91
C ILE A 117 13.80 3.89 6.86
N ARG A 118 13.93 5.13 7.34
CA ARG A 118 14.99 5.52 8.29
C ARG A 118 14.90 4.69 9.56
N ASP A 119 13.71 4.49 10.10
CA ASP A 119 13.51 3.65 11.29
C ASP A 119 13.88 2.18 11.03
N ILE A 120 13.56 1.66 9.84
CA ILE A 120 13.92 0.30 9.44
C ILE A 120 15.44 0.12 9.30
N ILE A 121 16.13 1.09 8.69
CA ILE A 121 17.59 1.01 8.46
C ILE A 121 18.42 1.44 9.67
N THR A 122 17.80 2.11 10.64
CA THR A 122 18.46 2.54 11.88
C THR A 122 18.95 1.32 12.63
N ASP A 123 20.24 1.30 12.92
CA ASP A 123 20.87 0.17 13.59
C ASP A 123 20.30 0.03 15.01
N GLN A 124 19.59 -1.08 15.24
CA GLN A 124 19.02 -1.39 16.54
C GLN A 124 20.05 -2.18 17.37
N PRO A 125 20.00 -2.10 18.72
CA PRO A 125 20.83 -2.93 19.58
C PRO A 125 20.64 -4.42 19.23
N LYS A 126 21.72 -5.06 18.78
CA LYS A 126 21.71 -6.47 18.38
C LYS A 126 21.97 -7.36 19.59
N ASP A 127 21.09 -8.32 19.85
CA ASP A 127 21.39 -9.38 20.81
C ASP A 127 22.29 -10.43 20.12
N MET A 128 23.59 -10.31 20.37
CA MET A 128 24.60 -11.21 19.82
C MET A 128 24.34 -12.66 20.20
N LYS A 129 23.72 -12.95 21.35
CA LYS A 129 23.40 -14.33 21.74
C LYS A 129 22.33 -14.93 20.84
N ILE A 130 21.34 -14.13 20.42
CA ILE A 130 20.31 -14.57 19.48
C ILE A 130 20.94 -14.82 18.10
N ILE A 131 21.80 -13.91 17.64
CA ILE A 131 22.49 -14.06 16.34
C ILE A 131 23.38 -15.31 16.33
N GLU A 132 24.16 -15.53 17.39
CA GLU A 132 25.02 -16.72 17.53
C GLU A 132 24.19 -18.01 17.63
N GLY A 133 23.10 -18.00 18.41
CA GLY A 133 22.18 -19.13 18.52
C GLY A 133 21.51 -19.48 17.19
N PHE A 134 21.11 -18.46 16.42
CA PHE A 134 20.57 -18.64 15.07
C PHE A 134 21.62 -19.21 14.11
N LYS A 135 22.85 -18.68 14.14
CA LYS A 135 23.98 -19.21 13.34
C LYS A 135 24.27 -20.67 13.67
N ALA A 136 24.31 -21.03 14.95
CA ALA A 136 24.53 -22.41 15.39
C ALA A 136 23.40 -23.34 14.90
N SER A 137 22.15 -22.87 14.96
CA SER A 137 20.99 -23.62 14.45
C SER A 137 21.04 -23.81 12.94
N ALA A 138 21.44 -22.78 12.18
CA ALA A 138 21.61 -22.86 10.74
C ALA A 138 22.75 -23.80 10.33
N LEU A 139 23.88 -23.77 11.03
CA LEU A 139 25.00 -24.70 10.82
C LEU A 139 24.60 -26.16 11.06
N ALA A 140 23.70 -26.42 12.02
CA ALA A 140 23.19 -27.77 12.28
C ALA A 140 22.31 -28.34 11.14
N LEU A 141 21.87 -27.49 10.20
CA LEU A 141 21.13 -27.91 9.01
C LEU A 141 22.05 -28.39 7.88
N GLU A 142 23.30 -27.92 7.83
CA GLU A 142 24.26 -28.24 6.76
C GLU A 142 24.44 -29.75 6.54
N PRO A 143 24.60 -30.61 7.58
CA PRO A 143 24.69 -32.06 7.40
C PRO A 143 23.39 -32.73 6.92
N ARG A 144 22.26 -32.01 6.95
CA ARG A 144 20.93 -32.52 6.56
C ARG A 144 20.57 -32.17 5.11
N CYS A 145 21.30 -31.26 4.47
CA CYS A 145 21.12 -30.87 3.07
C CYS A 145 21.61 -31.99 2.14
N ARG A 146 20.70 -32.60 1.36
CA ARG A 146 21.01 -33.75 0.49
C ARG A 146 21.07 -33.36 -0.97
N THR A 147 20.20 -32.45 -1.40
CA THR A 147 20.13 -31.98 -2.78
C THR A 147 21.03 -30.77 -2.99
N GLU A 148 21.37 -30.51 -4.26
CA GLU A 148 22.18 -29.34 -4.62
C GLU A 148 21.47 -28.02 -4.27
N CYS A 149 20.16 -27.95 -4.48
CA CYS A 149 19.35 -26.77 -4.15
C CYS A 149 19.37 -26.48 -2.64
N GLU A 150 19.25 -27.51 -1.80
CA GLU A 150 19.29 -27.37 -0.34
C GLU A 150 20.64 -26.84 0.15
N LYS A 151 21.75 -27.30 -0.46
CA LYS A 151 23.10 -26.83 -0.12
C LYS A 151 23.29 -25.35 -0.48
N ILE A 152 22.93 -24.97 -1.71
CA ILE A 152 23.01 -23.58 -2.18
C ILE A 152 22.16 -22.65 -1.29
N TYR A 153 20.96 -23.10 -0.91
CA TYR A 153 20.09 -22.33 -0.03
C TYR A 153 20.70 -22.19 1.38
N CYS A 154 21.23 -23.28 1.94
CA CYS A 154 21.88 -23.28 3.26
C CYS A 154 23.11 -22.37 3.29
N GLU A 155 23.98 -22.44 2.28
CA GLU A 155 25.15 -21.56 2.13
C GLU A 155 24.75 -20.08 2.03
N SER A 156 23.73 -19.78 1.22
CA SER A 156 23.21 -18.41 1.05
C SER A 156 22.67 -17.86 2.37
N MET A 157 21.95 -18.69 3.13
CA MET A 157 21.43 -18.33 4.45
C MET A 157 22.57 -18.09 5.45
N LEU A 158 23.57 -18.98 5.52
CA LEU A 158 24.74 -18.80 6.39
C LEU A 158 25.53 -17.54 6.06
N LYS A 159 25.66 -17.23 4.76
CA LYS A 159 26.26 -15.98 4.31
C LYS A 159 25.47 -14.77 4.79
N ALA A 160 24.14 -14.78 4.65
CA ALA A 160 23.29 -13.69 5.15
C ALA A 160 23.43 -13.52 6.68
N ILE A 161 23.44 -14.62 7.44
CA ILE A 161 23.62 -14.61 8.90
C ILE A 161 24.97 -14.01 9.29
N SER A 162 26.03 -14.27 8.52
CA SER A 162 27.37 -13.74 8.82
C SER A 162 27.45 -12.22 8.78
N TRP A 163 26.53 -11.55 8.08
CA TRP A 163 26.42 -10.09 8.02
C TRP A 163 25.55 -9.48 9.12
N LEU A 164 24.75 -10.27 9.86
CA LEU A 164 23.89 -9.75 10.92
C LEU A 164 24.63 -8.96 12.01
N PRO A 165 25.87 -9.30 12.42
CA PRO A 165 26.62 -8.50 13.39
C PRO A 165 27.01 -7.12 12.86
N THR A 166 27.23 -7.00 11.55
CA THR A 166 27.72 -5.76 10.91
C THR A 166 26.60 -4.73 10.84
N SER A 167 26.91 -3.48 11.19
CA SER A 167 25.94 -2.40 11.04
C SER A 167 25.68 -2.11 9.56
N SER A 168 24.44 -1.79 9.21
CA SER A 168 24.07 -1.25 7.89
C SER A 168 24.85 0.03 7.54
N LEU A 169 25.41 0.71 8.56
CA LEU A 169 26.21 1.93 8.44
C LEU A 169 27.71 1.66 8.22
N GLU A 170 28.21 0.46 8.50
CA GLU A 170 29.63 0.09 8.41
C GLU A 170 30.06 -0.42 7.02
N GLY A 171 29.09 -0.69 6.13
CA GLY A 171 29.34 -1.19 4.77
C GLY A 171 29.72 -0.13 3.72
N LYS A 172 30.26 1.02 4.13
CA LYS A 172 30.76 2.09 3.24
C LYS A 172 32.28 2.17 3.23
#